data_AF-A0A7Y8HH18-F1
#
_entry.id   AF-A0A7Y8HH18-F1
#
_cell.length_a   1.000
_cell.length_b   1.000
_cell.length_c   1.000
_cell.angle_alpha   90.00
_cell.angle_beta   90.00
_cell.angle_gamma   90.00
#
_symmetry.space_group_name_H-M   'P 1'
#
loop_
_entity.id
_entity.type
_entity.pdbx_description
1 polymer ?
#
loop_
_entity_poly.entity_id
_entity_poly.type
_entity_poly.pdbx_seq_one_letter_code
_entity_poly.pdbx_strand_id
1 'polypeptide(L)'
;MSETYSLPAFTMADYNLYRVDDRVFYVLIIAALTFCLIHAARRAFRQPRPTDAPGVHPANDEEMERHALFQRIFHWVNSIAIFTLLLSGWMMYQPRQLPTLEGTSSEWFIWHRWGIALLLVGIGAHIIREAFVAKEANPMVFNRAEAQRILSIGKNFLGISPNYPLAGKYHTGQIFFHWAVAGNIFVLILTGMVLWKPFRDFLPLSLFGLGWDFIYFSRVIHGFFSATLIANLIGHLYFALLIQKNWPETKSMITGRISLREYLESHSPPE
;
A
#
# COMPACT_ATOMS: atom_id res chain seq x y z
N MET A 1 24.38 1.51 -36.99
CA MET A 1 22.96 1.61 -36.60
C MET A 1 22.83 2.93 -35.84
N SER A 2 22.23 3.94 -36.46
CA SER A 2 22.07 5.28 -35.90
C SER A 2 21.08 5.25 -34.74
N GLU A 3 21.34 6.05 -33.71
CA GLU A 3 20.46 6.22 -32.56
C GLU A 3 19.03 6.58 -32.99
N THR A 4 18.05 5.73 -32.69
CA THR A 4 16.63 6.00 -33.01
C THR A 4 15.96 6.93 -31.99
N TYR A 5 16.69 7.43 -30.99
CA TYR A 5 16.14 8.28 -29.95
C TYR A 5 17.13 9.38 -29.56
N SER A 6 17.31 10.39 -30.41
CA SER A 6 17.85 11.67 -29.95
C SER A 6 16.94 12.20 -28.83
N LEU A 7 17.51 12.61 -27.70
CA LEU A 7 16.75 13.27 -26.64
C LEU A 7 16.05 14.51 -27.26
N PRO A 8 14.72 14.63 -27.16
CA PRO A 8 14.06 15.84 -27.62
C PRO A 8 14.62 17.05 -26.86
N ALA A 9 14.73 18.20 -27.52
CA ALA A 9 15.05 19.43 -26.82
C ALA A 9 13.85 19.82 -25.94
N PHE A 10 13.94 19.58 -24.63
CA PHE A 10 12.88 19.91 -23.68
C PHE A 10 12.96 21.39 -23.29
N THR A 11 11.86 22.11 -23.46
CA THR A 11 11.67 23.36 -22.71
C THR A 11 11.26 23.04 -21.27
N MET A 12 11.46 23.98 -20.35
CA MET A 12 10.94 23.84 -18.98
C MET A 12 9.40 23.73 -18.94
N ALA A 13 8.71 24.26 -19.97
CA ALA A 13 7.27 24.10 -20.12
C ALA A 13 6.88 22.64 -20.43
N ASP A 14 7.65 21.97 -21.30
CA ASP A 14 7.45 20.55 -21.61
C ASP A 14 7.75 19.66 -20.40
N TYR A 15 8.79 19.99 -19.60
CA TYR A 15 9.08 19.27 -18.36
C TYR A 15 7.91 19.31 -17.36
N ASN A 16 7.24 20.47 -17.23
CA ASN A 16 6.08 20.61 -16.35
C ASN A 16 4.85 19.85 -16.85
N LEU A 17 4.71 19.64 -18.17
CA LEU A 17 3.62 18.84 -18.74
C LEU A 17 3.73 17.35 -18.37
N TYR A 18 4.96 16.86 -18.21
CA TYR A 18 5.25 15.45 -17.97
C TYR A 18 5.61 15.13 -16.51
N ARG A 19 5.18 16.00 -15.61
CA ARG A 19 5.21 15.83 -14.16
C ARG A 19 3.77 15.93 -13.66
N VAL A 20 3.46 15.21 -12.58
CA VAL A 20 2.18 15.44 -11.88
C VAL A 20 2.16 16.88 -11.37
N ASP A 21 1.06 17.58 -11.62
CA ASP A 21 0.86 18.92 -11.06
C ASP A 21 0.92 18.84 -9.53
N ASP A 22 1.73 19.69 -8.90
CA ASP A 22 1.94 19.68 -7.45
C ASP A 22 0.61 19.86 -6.68
N ARG A 23 -0.39 20.56 -7.24
CA ARG A 23 -1.72 20.69 -6.64
C ARG A 23 -2.44 19.35 -6.63
N VAL A 24 -2.39 18.59 -7.73
CA VAL A 24 -2.97 17.23 -7.79
C VAL A 24 -2.29 16.34 -6.76
N PHE A 25 -0.96 16.41 -6.68
CA PHE A 25 -0.19 15.67 -5.70
C PHE A 25 -0.67 15.97 -4.26
N TYR A 26 -0.72 17.24 -3.87
CA TYR A 26 -1.13 17.63 -2.51
C TYR A 26 -2.61 17.40 -2.25
N VAL A 27 -3.50 17.50 -3.24
CA VAL A 27 -4.92 17.16 -3.10
C VAL A 27 -5.10 15.71 -2.66
N LEU A 28 -4.33 14.77 -3.20
CA LEU A 28 -4.39 13.36 -2.79
C LEU A 28 -3.96 13.17 -1.32
N ILE A 29 -2.90 13.87 -0.90
CA ILE A 29 -2.43 13.83 0.49
C ILE A 29 -3.46 14.45 1.45
N ILE A 30 -3.99 15.62 1.09
CA ILE A 30 -5.04 16.30 1.86
C ILE A 30 -6.30 15.44 1.94
N ALA A 31 -6.69 14.77 0.86
CA ALA A 31 -7.83 13.86 0.85
C ALA A 31 -7.64 12.70 1.83
N ALA A 32 -6.44 12.09 1.88
CA ALA A 32 -6.13 11.04 2.83
C ALA A 32 -6.17 11.52 4.29
N LEU A 33 -5.59 12.69 4.57
CA LEU A 33 -5.62 13.30 5.90
C LEU A 33 -7.05 13.66 6.32
N THR A 34 -7.83 14.22 5.40
CA THR A 34 -9.25 14.57 5.61
C THR A 34 -10.07 13.32 5.88
N PHE A 35 -9.84 12.24 5.13
CA PHE A 35 -10.46 10.94 5.39
C PHE A 35 -10.12 10.42 6.79
N CYS A 36 -8.85 10.46 7.20
CA CYS A 36 -8.43 10.04 8.53
C CYS A 36 -9.10 10.89 9.63
N LEU A 37 -9.21 12.20 9.43
CA LEU A 37 -9.88 13.12 10.35
C LEU A 37 -11.38 12.82 10.47
N ILE A 38 -12.08 12.67 9.34
CA ILE A 38 -13.51 12.33 9.31
C ILE A 38 -13.74 10.97 9.98
N HIS A 39 -12.89 9.97 9.66
CA HIS A 39 -12.95 8.66 10.29
C HIS A 39 -12.74 8.76 11.81
N ALA A 40 -11.71 9.49 12.27
CA ALA A 40 -11.42 9.69 13.69
C ALA A 40 -12.60 10.35 14.42
N ALA A 41 -13.12 11.46 13.87
CA ALA A 41 -14.27 12.16 14.42
C ALA A 41 -15.49 11.24 14.50
N ARG A 42 -15.77 10.48 13.43
CA ARG A 42 -16.89 9.54 13.40
C ARG A 42 -16.75 8.47 14.47
N ARG A 43 -15.56 7.90 14.65
CA ARG A 43 -15.30 6.85 15.65
C ARG A 43 -15.26 7.37 17.08
N ALA A 44 -14.91 8.63 17.30
CA ALA A 44 -15.03 9.26 18.62
C ALA A 44 -16.48 9.26 19.13
N PHE A 45 -17.46 9.41 18.24
CA PHE A 45 -18.89 9.44 18.61
C PHE A 45 -19.63 8.12 18.36
N ARG A 46 -19.17 7.28 17.42
CA ARG A 46 -19.85 6.03 17.03
C ARG A 46 -18.85 4.90 16.77
N GLN A 47 -18.65 4.09 17.80
CA GLN A 47 -17.87 2.86 17.71
C GLN A 47 -18.67 1.75 17.04
N PRO A 48 -18.12 1.05 16.04
CA PRO A 48 -18.79 -0.09 15.43
C PRO A 48 -18.77 -1.27 16.41
N ARG A 49 -19.94 -1.81 16.68
CA ARG A 49 -20.10 -3.07 17.41
C ARG A 49 -20.51 -4.14 16.40
N PRO A 50 -19.75 -5.24 16.26
CA PRO A 50 -20.17 -6.34 15.40
C PRO A 50 -21.56 -6.80 15.81
N THR A 51 -22.45 -6.93 14.84
CA THR A 51 -23.85 -7.31 15.10
C THR A 51 -23.96 -8.78 15.53
N ASP A 52 -23.01 -9.61 15.08
CA ASP A 52 -22.97 -11.05 15.32
C ASP A 52 -21.77 -11.45 16.21
N ALA A 53 -21.34 -10.58 17.13
CA ALA A 53 -20.22 -10.89 18.02
C ALA A 53 -20.54 -12.17 18.83
N PRO A 54 -19.69 -13.21 18.80
CA PRO A 54 -19.90 -14.37 19.63
C PRO A 54 -19.81 -13.91 21.10
N GLY A 55 -20.87 -14.12 21.89
CA GLY A 55 -20.88 -13.85 23.34
C GLY A 55 -19.96 -14.76 24.14
N VAL A 56 -18.94 -15.34 23.49
CA VAL A 56 -17.98 -16.29 24.06
C VAL A 56 -16.77 -15.49 24.51
N HIS A 57 -16.61 -15.38 25.83
CA HIS A 57 -15.39 -14.89 26.45
C HIS A 57 -14.59 -16.08 26.94
N PRO A 58 -13.46 -16.45 26.29
CA PRO A 58 -12.61 -17.51 26.80
C PRO A 58 -12.17 -17.16 28.23
N ALA A 59 -12.21 -18.16 29.13
CA ALA A 59 -11.96 -17.96 30.55
C ALA A 59 -10.49 -17.62 30.88
N ASN A 60 -9.57 -17.94 29.96
CA ASN A 60 -8.14 -17.74 30.10
C ASN A 60 -7.61 -16.82 28.99
N ASP A 61 -6.49 -16.14 29.26
CA ASP A 61 -5.72 -15.36 28.28
C ASP A 61 -4.92 -16.28 27.34
N GLU A 62 -5.61 -17.16 26.63
CA GLU A 62 -5.02 -18.01 25.60
C GLU A 62 -4.50 -17.14 24.45
N GLU A 63 -3.24 -17.31 24.08
CA GLU A 63 -2.65 -16.65 22.91
C GLU A 63 -2.74 -17.57 21.69
N MET A 64 -3.07 -16.99 20.54
CA MET A 64 -3.01 -17.68 19.25
C MET A 64 -1.98 -17.03 18.32
N GLU A 65 -1.39 -17.84 17.43
CA GLU A 65 -0.54 -17.33 16.36
C GLU A 65 -1.41 -16.69 15.26
N ARG A 66 -1.32 -15.37 15.12
CA ARG A 66 -2.00 -14.63 14.05
C ARG A 66 -1.11 -14.49 12.81
N HIS A 67 0.17 -14.21 13.03
CA HIS A 67 1.16 -13.93 11.98
C HIS A 67 2.41 -14.80 12.11
N ALA A 68 2.60 -15.65 11.10
CA ALA A 68 3.79 -16.47 10.97
C ALA A 68 5.06 -15.61 10.86
N LEU A 69 6.20 -16.17 11.28
CA LEU A 69 7.50 -15.48 11.20
C LEU A 69 7.81 -14.96 9.79
N PHE A 70 7.55 -15.77 8.76
CA PHE A 70 7.72 -15.36 7.37
C PHE A 70 6.89 -14.12 7.01
N GLN A 71 5.62 -14.08 7.42
CA GLN A 71 4.73 -12.95 7.12
C GLN A 71 5.25 -11.67 7.78
N ARG A 72 5.76 -11.76 9.01
CA ARG A 72 6.38 -10.62 9.72
C ARG A 72 7.64 -10.13 9.02
N ILE A 73 8.57 -11.04 8.69
CA ILE A 73 9.81 -10.67 7.99
C ILE A 73 9.47 -10.03 6.64
N PHE A 74 8.59 -10.65 5.85
CA PHE A 74 8.14 -10.12 4.57
C PHE A 74 7.54 -8.72 4.70
N HIS A 75 6.65 -8.52 5.68
CA HIS A 75 6.04 -7.21 5.95
C HIS A 75 7.10 -6.15 6.25
N TRP A 76 8.01 -6.41 7.18
CA TRP A 76 9.00 -5.41 7.61
C TRP A 76 10.08 -5.15 6.56
N VAL A 77 10.54 -6.18 5.84
CA VAL A 77 11.49 -6.02 4.73
C VAL A 77 10.88 -5.18 3.61
N ASN A 78 9.64 -5.46 3.22
CA ASN A 78 8.96 -4.65 2.21
C ASN A 78 8.65 -3.24 2.72
N SER A 79 8.34 -3.08 4.01
CA SER A 79 8.17 -1.76 4.61
C SER A 79 9.43 -0.93 4.45
N ILE A 80 10.60 -1.48 4.80
CA ILE A 80 11.91 -0.82 4.61
C ILE A 80 12.12 -0.45 3.13
N ALA A 81 11.79 -1.36 2.21
CA ALA A 81 11.90 -1.10 0.77
C ALA A 81 10.99 0.06 0.33
N ILE A 82 9.73 0.07 0.76
CA ILE A 82 8.75 1.11 0.44
C ILE A 82 9.16 2.46 1.03
N PHE A 83 9.60 2.52 2.29
CA PHE A 83 10.11 3.77 2.87
C PHE A 83 11.34 4.29 2.13
N THR A 84 12.26 3.40 1.73
CA THR A 84 13.44 3.77 0.92
C THR A 84 13.01 4.33 -0.43
N LEU A 85 12.07 3.68 -1.11
CA LEU A 85 11.53 4.10 -2.41
C LEU A 85 10.80 5.45 -2.34
N LEU A 86 9.96 5.64 -1.32
CA LEU A 86 9.22 6.89 -1.12
C LEU A 86 10.15 8.04 -0.78
N LEU A 87 11.12 7.84 0.12
CA LEU A 87 12.08 8.89 0.49
C LEU A 87 12.96 9.26 -0.71
N SER A 88 13.59 8.28 -1.36
CA SER A 88 14.42 8.51 -2.54
C SER A 88 13.62 9.12 -3.70
N GLY A 89 12.40 8.65 -3.94
CA GLY A 89 11.49 9.19 -4.96
C GLY A 89 11.09 10.64 -4.67
N TRP A 90 10.78 10.97 -3.41
CA TRP A 90 10.49 12.34 -3.00
C TRP A 90 11.71 13.24 -3.20
N MET A 91 12.91 12.80 -2.81
CA MET A 91 14.13 13.60 -2.97
C MET A 91 14.50 13.80 -4.45
N MET A 92 14.19 12.85 -5.32
CA MET A 92 14.29 13.03 -6.77
C MET A 92 13.24 14.01 -7.32
N TYR A 93 12.02 13.99 -6.77
CA TYR A 93 10.89 14.82 -7.20
C TYR A 93 11.00 16.28 -6.73
N GLN A 94 11.38 16.50 -5.47
CA GLN A 94 11.48 17.81 -4.81
C GLN A 94 12.74 17.89 -3.93
N PRO A 95 13.95 17.94 -4.54
CA PRO A 95 15.23 17.86 -3.83
C PRO A 95 15.48 18.99 -2.81
N ARG A 96 14.78 20.13 -2.90
CA ARG A 96 15.02 21.31 -2.06
C ARG A 96 14.18 21.38 -0.78
N GLN A 97 13.32 20.40 -0.51
CA GLN A 97 12.36 20.49 0.60
C GLN A 97 12.86 19.98 1.94
N LEU A 98 13.93 19.16 1.97
CA LEU A 98 14.55 18.70 3.21
C LEU A 98 15.98 19.23 3.28
N PRO A 99 16.19 20.41 3.90
CA PRO A 99 17.50 21.07 3.93
C PRO A 99 18.59 20.24 4.61
N THR A 100 18.20 19.32 5.49
CA THR A 100 19.11 18.46 6.26
C THR A 100 19.53 17.19 5.53
N LEU A 101 18.86 16.84 4.43
CA LEU A 101 19.20 15.67 3.62
C LEU A 101 19.88 16.16 2.34
N GLU A 102 21.20 16.37 2.44
CA GLU A 102 22.04 16.71 1.29
C GLU A 102 22.11 15.50 0.32
N GLY A 103 22.06 15.77 -0.98
CA GLY A 103 22.22 14.75 -2.01
C GLY A 103 21.72 15.20 -3.38
N THR A 104 22.47 14.83 -4.40
CA THR A 104 22.11 14.99 -5.82
C THR A 104 20.98 14.03 -6.21
N SER A 105 20.18 14.40 -7.21
CA SER A 105 19.14 13.50 -7.74
C SER A 105 19.70 12.14 -8.21
N SER A 106 20.95 12.11 -8.66
CA SER A 106 21.66 10.86 -9.00
C SER A 106 21.92 9.97 -7.79
N GLU A 107 22.32 10.52 -6.64
CA GLU A 107 22.55 9.73 -5.42
C GLU A 107 21.25 9.15 -4.89
N TRP A 108 20.18 9.94 -4.85
CA TRP A 108 18.85 9.45 -4.49
C TRP A 108 18.35 8.36 -5.43
N PHE A 109 18.66 8.45 -6.72
CA PHE A 109 18.36 7.39 -7.67
C PHE A 109 19.11 6.08 -7.38
N ILE A 110 20.33 6.13 -6.82
CA ILE A 110 21.03 4.92 -6.36
C ILE A 110 20.21 4.22 -5.28
N TRP A 111 19.73 4.95 -4.27
CA TRP A 111 18.87 4.42 -3.22
C TRP A 111 17.55 3.89 -3.76
N HIS A 112 16.96 4.58 -4.73
CA HIS A 112 15.72 4.14 -5.37
C HIS A 112 15.89 2.77 -6.05
N ARG A 113 17.03 2.54 -6.73
CA ARG A 113 17.35 1.24 -7.34
C ARG A 113 17.50 0.12 -6.33
N TRP A 114 18.14 0.38 -5.19
CA TRP A 114 18.25 -0.61 -4.11
C TRP A 114 16.90 -0.89 -3.44
N GLY A 115 16.08 0.14 -3.27
CA GLY A 115 14.72 0.00 -2.75
C GLY A 115 13.87 -0.91 -3.64
N ILE A 116 13.88 -0.72 -4.97
CA ILE A 116 13.13 -1.57 -5.88
C ILE A 116 13.69 -2.99 -5.93
N ALA A 117 15.02 -3.16 -5.90
CA ALA A 117 15.63 -4.50 -5.85
C ALA A 117 15.17 -5.27 -4.61
N LEU A 118 15.20 -4.64 -3.43
CA LEU A 118 14.73 -5.24 -2.18
C LEU A 118 13.23 -5.60 -2.24
N LEU A 119 12.40 -4.70 -2.78
CA LEU A 119 10.96 -4.93 -2.94
C LEU A 119 10.68 -6.12 -3.88
N LEU A 120 11.39 -6.22 -5.01
CA LEU A 120 11.22 -7.33 -5.96
C LEU A 120 11.64 -8.67 -5.37
N VAL A 121 12.72 -8.71 -4.59
CA VAL A 121 13.12 -9.92 -3.85
C VAL A 121 12.03 -10.33 -2.86
N GLY A 122 11.49 -9.36 -2.10
CA GLY A 122 10.38 -9.61 -1.17
C GLY A 122 9.15 -10.17 -1.89
N ILE A 123 8.67 -9.48 -2.92
CA ILE A 123 7.51 -9.91 -3.73
C ILE A 123 7.75 -11.30 -4.34
N GLY A 124 8.94 -11.55 -4.89
CA GLY A 124 9.31 -12.86 -5.44
C GLY A 124 9.23 -13.96 -4.38
N ALA A 125 9.79 -13.73 -3.19
CA ALA A 125 9.73 -14.68 -2.09
C ALA A 125 8.27 -14.97 -1.66
N HIS A 126 7.40 -13.96 -1.65
CA HIS A 126 5.98 -14.15 -1.36
C HIS A 126 5.26 -14.95 -2.44
N ILE A 127 5.44 -14.61 -3.73
CA ILE A 127 4.83 -15.35 -4.84
C ILE A 127 5.27 -16.82 -4.81
N ILE A 128 6.57 -17.08 -4.60
CA ILE A 128 7.10 -18.45 -4.53
C ILE A 128 6.48 -19.20 -3.35
N ARG A 129 6.39 -18.58 -2.16
CA ARG A 129 5.76 -19.22 -1.00
C ARG A 129 4.29 -19.54 -1.28
N GLU A 130 3.51 -18.57 -1.74
CA GLU A 130 2.07 -18.77 -1.97
C GLU A 130 1.80 -19.77 -3.10
N ALA A 131 2.62 -19.80 -4.14
CA ALA A 131 2.42 -20.70 -5.28
C ALA A 131 2.86 -22.14 -5.01
N PHE A 132 3.91 -22.35 -4.20
CA PHE A 132 4.56 -23.67 -4.09
C PHE A 132 4.65 -24.23 -2.67
N VAL A 133 4.50 -23.42 -1.63
CA VAL A 133 4.75 -23.83 -0.23
C VAL A 133 3.48 -23.77 0.62
N ALA A 134 2.67 -22.73 0.46
CA ALA A 134 1.44 -22.54 1.21
C ALA A 134 0.42 -23.61 0.83
N LYS A 135 -0.12 -24.30 1.85
CA LYS A 135 -1.20 -25.30 1.69
C LYS A 135 -2.55 -24.80 2.22
N GLU A 136 -2.54 -23.68 2.92
CA GLU A 136 -3.71 -23.05 3.50
C GLU A 136 -4.45 -22.20 2.45
N ALA A 137 -5.75 -22.02 2.63
CA ALA A 137 -6.53 -21.12 1.80
C ALA A 137 -6.02 -19.67 1.98
N ASN A 138 -5.89 -18.92 0.88
CA ASN A 138 -5.42 -17.55 0.94
C ASN A 138 -6.48 -16.65 1.62
N PRO A 139 -6.20 -16.09 2.81
CA PRO A 139 -7.18 -15.27 3.54
C PRO A 139 -7.38 -13.87 2.93
N MET A 140 -6.61 -13.50 1.90
CA MET A 140 -6.72 -12.23 1.19
C MET A 140 -7.60 -12.31 -0.07
N VAL A 141 -8.32 -13.41 -0.29
CA VAL A 141 -9.21 -13.54 -1.46
C VAL A 141 -10.34 -12.50 -1.40
N PHE A 142 -10.43 -11.66 -2.43
CA PHE A 142 -11.54 -10.74 -2.61
C PHE A 142 -12.67 -11.39 -3.40
N ASN A 143 -13.76 -11.76 -2.73
CA ASN A 143 -14.92 -12.42 -3.34
C ASN A 143 -16.19 -11.56 -3.21
N ARG A 144 -17.32 -12.07 -3.72
CA ARG A 144 -18.62 -11.37 -3.65
C ARG A 144 -19.09 -11.11 -2.22
N ALA A 145 -18.79 -12.00 -1.28
CA ALA A 145 -19.14 -11.82 0.13
C ALA A 145 -18.33 -10.68 0.76
N GLU A 146 -17.04 -10.58 0.47
CA GLU A 146 -16.21 -9.45 0.89
C GLU A 146 -16.73 -8.12 0.31
N ALA A 147 -17.11 -8.09 -0.97
CA ALA A 147 -17.71 -6.90 -1.56
C ALA A 147 -19.00 -6.47 -0.83
N GLN A 148 -19.87 -7.42 -0.48
CA GLN A 148 -21.08 -7.14 0.31
C GLN A 148 -20.74 -6.64 1.73
N ARG A 149 -19.72 -7.22 2.38
CA ARG A 149 -19.24 -6.76 3.70
C ARG A 149 -18.73 -5.31 3.66
N ILE A 150 -17.99 -4.92 2.62
CA ILE A 150 -17.57 -3.50 2.41
C ILE A 150 -18.80 -2.60 2.34
N LEU A 151 -19.81 -2.98 1.56
CA LEU A 151 -21.02 -2.17 1.41
C LEU A 151 -21.77 -2.04 2.74
N SER A 152 -21.85 -3.10 3.54
CA SER A 152 -22.45 -3.05 4.89
C SER A 152 -21.65 -2.15 5.83
N ILE A 153 -20.32 -2.25 5.84
CA ILE A 153 -19.43 -1.37 6.62
C ILE A 153 -19.60 0.09 6.20
N GLY A 154 -19.70 0.36 4.89
CA GLY A 154 -19.94 1.70 4.35
C GLY A 154 -21.29 2.27 4.76
N LYS A 155 -22.37 1.48 4.66
CA LYS A 155 -23.70 1.87 5.14
C LYS A 155 -23.69 2.15 6.65
N ASN A 156 -22.97 1.35 7.43
CA ASN A 156 -22.79 1.59 8.87
C ASN A 156 -22.03 2.88 9.15
N PHE A 157 -20.93 3.11 8.44
CA PHE A 157 -20.14 4.33 8.57
C PHE A 157 -20.98 5.58 8.31
N LEU A 158 -21.79 5.56 7.23
CA LEU A 158 -22.73 6.64 6.88
C LEU A 158 -23.94 6.73 7.82
N GLY A 159 -24.16 5.72 8.68
CA GLY A 159 -25.30 5.67 9.60
C GLY A 159 -26.63 5.27 8.96
N ILE A 160 -26.59 4.67 7.77
CA ILE A 160 -27.75 4.18 7.02
C ILE A 160 -28.24 2.85 7.59
N SER A 161 -27.34 2.02 8.14
CA SER A 161 -27.67 0.72 8.74
C SER A 161 -26.88 0.49 10.02
N PRO A 162 -27.47 -0.09 11.07
CA PRO A 162 -26.72 -0.47 12.27
C PRO A 162 -25.84 -1.72 12.06
N ASN A 163 -26.09 -2.51 10.99
CA ASN A 163 -25.39 -3.77 10.76
C ASN A 163 -23.89 -3.55 10.53
N TYR A 164 -23.05 -4.25 11.30
CA TYR A 164 -21.61 -4.31 11.13
C TYR A 164 -21.16 -5.78 11.16
N PRO A 165 -20.72 -6.34 10.01
CA PRO A 165 -20.37 -7.75 9.93
C PRO A 165 -19.09 -8.05 10.72
N LEU A 166 -19.01 -9.26 11.27
CA LEU A 166 -17.78 -9.79 11.89
C LEU A 166 -16.70 -10.00 10.82
N ALA A 167 -15.44 -9.73 11.16
CA ALA A 167 -14.31 -9.98 10.26
C ALA A 167 -14.01 -11.48 10.16
N GLY A 168 -13.43 -11.93 9.05
CA GLY A 168 -12.76 -13.25 9.01
C GLY A 168 -11.41 -13.19 9.74
N LYS A 169 -10.37 -13.87 9.24
CA LYS A 169 -8.99 -13.67 9.74
C LYS A 169 -8.51 -12.21 9.61
N TYR A 170 -8.91 -11.55 8.53
CA TYR A 170 -8.66 -10.14 8.28
C TYR A 170 -9.97 -9.38 8.18
N HIS A 171 -9.94 -8.13 8.64
CA HIS A 171 -11.04 -7.21 8.40
C HIS A 171 -11.17 -6.95 6.89
N THR A 172 -12.39 -6.94 6.37
CA THR A 172 -12.64 -6.74 4.93
C THR A 172 -11.96 -5.48 4.37
N GLY A 173 -11.91 -4.41 5.16
CA GLY A 173 -11.17 -3.19 4.79
C GLY A 173 -9.65 -3.40 4.62
N GLN A 174 -9.04 -4.31 5.39
CA GLN A 174 -7.62 -4.69 5.24
C GLN A 174 -7.40 -5.48 3.96
N ILE A 175 -8.32 -6.39 3.61
CA ILE A 175 -8.25 -7.15 2.35
C ILE A 175 -8.34 -6.21 1.15
N PHE A 176 -9.30 -5.28 1.16
CA PHE A 176 -9.40 -4.25 0.12
C PHE A 176 -8.13 -3.39 0.03
N PHE A 177 -7.64 -2.93 1.18
CA PHE A 177 -6.42 -2.12 1.25
C PHE A 177 -5.20 -2.88 0.71
N HIS A 178 -5.06 -4.16 1.03
CA HIS A 178 -4.01 -5.02 0.48
C HIS A 178 -4.02 -5.01 -1.05
N TRP A 179 -5.17 -5.26 -1.68
CA TRP A 179 -5.29 -5.24 -3.15
C TRP A 179 -5.09 -3.86 -3.75
N ALA A 180 -5.55 -2.79 -3.09
CA ALA A 180 -5.31 -1.42 -3.53
C ALA A 180 -3.81 -1.08 -3.54
N VAL A 181 -3.07 -1.46 -2.49
CA VAL A 181 -1.61 -1.25 -2.41
C VAL A 181 -0.87 -2.16 -3.38
N ALA A 182 -1.27 -3.42 -3.52
CA ALA A 182 -0.66 -4.36 -4.48
C ALA A 182 -0.80 -3.85 -5.92
N GLY A 183 -2.01 -3.40 -6.31
CA GLY A 183 -2.25 -2.81 -7.63
C GLY A 183 -1.47 -1.51 -7.84
N ASN A 184 -1.37 -0.68 -6.81
CA ASN A 184 -0.58 0.55 -6.86
C ASN A 184 0.91 0.25 -7.11
N ILE A 185 1.50 -0.63 -6.29
CA ILE A 185 2.90 -1.07 -6.44
C ILE A 185 3.13 -1.70 -7.81
N PHE A 186 2.20 -2.51 -8.30
CA PHE A 186 2.30 -3.11 -9.63
C PHE A 186 2.43 -2.05 -10.74
N VAL A 187 1.59 -1.01 -10.71
CA VAL A 187 1.68 0.10 -11.69
C VAL A 187 2.98 0.88 -11.53
N LEU A 188 3.45 1.12 -10.30
CA LEU A 188 4.74 1.76 -10.04
C LEU A 188 5.91 0.96 -10.61
N ILE A 189 5.89 -0.37 -10.47
CA ILE A 189 6.91 -1.26 -11.03
C ILE A 189 6.91 -1.16 -12.56
N LEU A 190 5.75 -1.29 -13.21
CA LEU A 190 5.64 -1.23 -14.68
C LEU A 190 6.12 0.12 -15.23
N THR A 191 5.68 1.21 -14.63
CA THR A 191 6.11 2.55 -15.05
C THR A 191 7.58 2.81 -14.73
N GLY A 192 8.09 2.34 -13.59
CA GLY A 192 9.50 2.43 -13.24
C GLY A 192 10.41 1.65 -14.21
N MET A 193 9.97 0.48 -14.67
CA MET A 193 10.64 -0.31 -15.72
C MET A 193 10.74 0.45 -17.05
N VAL A 194 9.70 1.19 -17.44
CA VAL A 194 9.72 2.06 -18.62
C VAL A 194 10.65 3.27 -18.42
N LEU A 195 10.69 3.84 -17.22
CA LEU A 195 11.50 5.03 -16.93
C LEU A 195 13.00 4.72 -16.77
N TRP A 196 13.34 3.51 -16.33
CA TRP A 196 14.72 3.12 -16.09
C TRP A 196 15.38 2.57 -17.35
N LYS A 197 16.24 3.37 -17.99
CA LYS A 197 16.85 3.08 -19.30
C LYS A 197 17.36 1.63 -19.47
N PRO A 198 18.21 1.08 -18.58
CA PRO A 198 18.71 -0.28 -18.76
C PRO A 198 17.60 -1.32 -18.87
N PHE A 199 16.51 -1.18 -18.11
CA PHE A 199 15.38 -2.08 -18.21
C PHE A 199 14.49 -1.77 -19.43
N ARG A 200 14.28 -0.48 -19.71
CA ARG A 200 13.53 -0.01 -20.89
C ARG A 200 14.10 -0.56 -22.19
N ASP A 201 15.42 -0.67 -22.30
CA ASP A 201 16.09 -1.17 -23.51
C ASP A 201 15.76 -2.67 -23.79
N PHE A 202 15.28 -3.43 -22.79
CA PHE A 202 14.77 -4.80 -22.96
C PHE A 202 13.26 -4.86 -23.27
N LEU A 203 12.53 -3.74 -23.16
CA LEU A 203 11.11 -3.71 -23.46
C LEU A 203 10.90 -3.54 -24.97
N PRO A 204 10.00 -4.30 -25.60
CA PRO A 204 9.71 -4.19 -27.03
C PRO A 204 8.83 -2.97 -27.35
N LEU A 205 9.16 -1.79 -26.82
CA LEU A 205 8.36 -0.56 -26.98
C LEU A 205 8.22 -0.15 -28.46
N SER A 206 9.29 -0.28 -29.24
CA SER A 206 9.27 0.02 -30.68
C SER A 206 8.35 -0.90 -31.48
N LEU A 207 8.23 -2.18 -31.08
CA LEU A 207 7.33 -3.13 -31.72
C LEU A 207 5.85 -2.72 -31.56
N PHE A 208 5.54 -2.08 -30.43
CA PHE A 208 4.20 -1.56 -30.13
C PHE A 208 3.98 -0.12 -30.60
N GLY A 209 4.95 0.49 -31.31
CA GLY A 209 4.87 1.90 -31.71
C GLY A 209 4.91 2.88 -30.55
N LEU A 210 5.39 2.46 -29.37
CA LEU A 210 5.46 3.28 -28.17
C LEU A 210 6.78 4.07 -28.16
N GLY A 211 6.69 5.37 -28.44
CA GLY A 211 7.81 6.29 -28.46
C GLY A 211 8.00 7.07 -27.16
N TRP A 212 8.60 8.26 -27.28
CA TRP A 212 8.89 9.16 -26.16
C TRP A 212 7.63 9.62 -25.40
N ASP A 213 6.51 9.84 -26.08
CA ASP A 213 5.24 10.24 -25.44
C ASP A 213 4.78 9.22 -24.38
N PHE A 214 4.94 7.93 -24.66
CA PHE A 214 4.61 6.86 -23.72
C PHE A 214 5.55 6.86 -22.50
N ILE A 215 6.84 7.11 -22.72
CA ILE A 215 7.83 7.21 -21.64
C ILE A 215 7.50 8.39 -20.74
N TYR A 216 7.14 9.54 -21.31
CA TYR A 216 6.76 10.71 -20.52
C TYR A 216 5.42 10.55 -19.81
N PHE A 217 4.44 9.92 -20.46
CA PHE A 217 3.19 9.58 -19.81
C PHE A 217 3.41 8.60 -18.64
N SER A 218 4.33 7.65 -18.79
CA SER A 218 4.75 6.75 -17.70
C SER A 218 5.30 7.51 -16.49
N ARG A 219 5.99 8.65 -16.70
CA ARG A 219 6.45 9.52 -15.60
C ARG A 219 5.29 10.14 -14.84
N VAL A 220 4.26 10.62 -15.54
CA VAL A 220 3.05 11.19 -14.92
C VAL A 220 2.32 10.12 -14.12
N ILE A 221 2.11 8.93 -14.70
CA ILE A 221 1.48 7.81 -13.99
C ILE A 221 2.32 7.43 -12.75
N HIS A 222 3.64 7.30 -12.88
CA HIS A 222 4.51 6.95 -11.76
C HIS A 222 4.44 7.98 -10.62
N GLY A 223 4.41 9.28 -10.95
CA GLY A 223 4.22 10.34 -9.96
C GLY A 223 2.85 10.28 -9.28
N PHE A 224 1.78 9.99 -10.03
CA PHE A 224 0.42 9.90 -9.49
C PHE A 224 0.27 8.71 -8.56
N PHE A 225 0.79 7.55 -8.96
CA PHE A 225 0.77 6.35 -8.14
C PHE A 225 1.69 6.48 -6.92
N SER A 226 2.78 7.25 -7.01
CA SER A 226 3.62 7.60 -5.85
C SER A 226 2.84 8.43 -4.83
N ALA A 227 2.10 9.45 -5.27
CA ALA A 227 1.27 10.28 -4.39
C ALA A 227 0.17 9.46 -3.70
N THR A 228 -0.51 8.60 -4.46
CA THR A 228 -1.53 7.70 -3.89
C THR A 228 -0.94 6.62 -2.98
N LEU A 229 0.28 6.15 -3.22
CA LEU A 229 0.98 5.25 -2.31
C LEU A 229 1.30 5.93 -0.97
N ILE A 230 1.73 7.19 -0.99
CA ILE A 230 1.92 7.99 0.23
C ILE A 230 0.59 8.17 0.97
N ALA A 231 -0.50 8.51 0.25
CA ALA A 231 -1.84 8.59 0.83
C ALA A 231 -2.28 7.27 1.49
N ASN A 232 -2.03 6.13 0.82
CA ASN A 232 -2.28 4.80 1.38
C ASN A 232 -1.42 4.52 2.62
N LEU A 233 -0.14 4.90 2.61
CA LEU A 233 0.76 4.74 3.76
C LEU A 233 0.29 5.57 4.96
N ILE A 234 -0.17 6.81 4.74
CA ILE A 234 -0.78 7.64 5.79
C ILE A 234 -1.98 6.91 6.41
N GLY A 235 -2.89 6.40 5.57
CA GLY A 235 -4.05 5.63 6.04
C GLY A 235 -3.64 4.38 6.82
N HIS A 236 -2.65 3.63 6.32
CA HIS A 236 -2.12 2.45 6.99
C HIS A 236 -1.57 2.76 8.37
N LEU A 237 -0.69 3.76 8.49
CA LEU A 237 -0.11 4.18 9.77
C LEU A 237 -1.17 4.73 10.72
N TYR A 238 -2.16 5.47 10.20
CA TYR A 238 -3.30 5.95 10.97
C TYR A 238 -4.08 4.78 11.60
N PHE A 239 -4.46 3.77 10.80
CA PHE A 239 -5.21 2.63 11.30
C PHE A 239 -4.39 1.73 12.23
N ALA A 240 -3.09 1.59 12.01
CA ALA A 240 -2.23 0.76 12.85
C ALA A 240 -1.88 1.45 14.19
N LEU A 241 -1.54 2.74 14.15
CA LEU A 241 -0.95 3.42 15.30
C LEU A 241 -1.97 4.26 16.09
N LEU A 242 -2.91 4.93 15.42
CA LEU A 242 -3.81 5.88 16.08
C LEU A 242 -5.15 5.26 16.50
N ILE A 243 -5.56 4.15 15.90
CA ILE A 243 -6.77 3.43 16.30
C ILE A 243 -6.41 2.37 17.35
N GLN A 244 -6.64 2.70 18.62
CA GLN A 244 -6.32 1.82 19.76
C GLN A 244 -6.96 0.44 19.66
N LYS A 245 -8.17 0.33 19.10
CA LYS A 245 -8.84 -0.95 18.86
C LYS A 245 -8.02 -1.91 17.99
N ASN A 246 -7.14 -1.39 17.13
CA ASN A 246 -6.31 -2.18 16.23
C ASN A 246 -4.92 -2.48 16.82
N TRP A 247 -4.62 -2.04 18.05
CA TRP A 247 -3.32 -2.27 18.68
C TRP A 247 -3.01 -3.75 18.92
N PRO A 248 -3.95 -4.64 19.30
CA PRO A 248 -3.68 -6.07 19.39
C PRO A 248 -3.15 -6.64 18.06
N GLU A 249 -3.79 -6.27 16.95
CA GLU A 249 -3.35 -6.66 15.60
C GLU A 249 -1.99 -6.05 15.25
N THR A 250 -1.78 -4.78 15.57
CA THR A 250 -0.50 -4.10 15.30
C THR A 250 0.66 -4.73 16.08
N LYS A 251 0.45 -5.06 17.36
CA LYS A 251 1.43 -5.79 18.18
C LYS A 251 1.72 -7.16 17.59
N SER A 252 0.70 -7.86 17.09
CA SER A 252 0.87 -9.17 16.46
C SER A 252 1.76 -9.12 15.21
N MET A 253 1.89 -7.96 14.54
CA MET A 253 2.83 -7.80 13.42
C MET A 253 4.30 -7.83 13.87
N ILE A 254 4.56 -7.62 15.15
CA ILE A 254 5.88 -7.71 15.78
C ILE A 254 6.02 -9.06 16.49
N THR A 255 5.07 -9.43 17.36
CA THR A 255 5.15 -10.61 18.22
C THR A 255 4.72 -11.91 17.54
N GLY A 256 3.87 -11.82 16.52
CA GLY A 256 3.23 -12.95 15.84
C GLY A 256 1.94 -13.44 16.51
N ARG A 257 1.63 -12.93 17.71
CA ARG A 257 0.58 -13.47 18.59
C ARG A 257 -0.47 -12.44 18.94
N ILE A 258 -1.67 -12.91 19.24
CA ILE A 258 -2.81 -12.12 19.72
C ILE A 258 -3.57 -12.93 20.77
N SER A 259 -4.16 -12.25 21.77
CA SER A 259 -5.08 -12.91 22.70
C SER A 259 -6.32 -13.41 21.95
N LEU A 260 -6.73 -14.64 22.21
CA LEU A 260 -7.94 -15.23 21.65
C LEU A 260 -9.18 -14.40 22.02
N ARG A 261 -9.21 -13.86 23.25
CA ARG A 261 -10.27 -12.97 23.70
C ARG A 261 -10.37 -11.71 22.83
N GLU A 262 -9.25 -11.01 22.65
CA GLU A 262 -9.19 -9.78 21.84
C GLU A 262 -9.53 -10.05 20.37
N TYR A 263 -9.10 -11.20 19.84
CA TYR A 263 -9.41 -11.64 18.48
C TYR A 263 -10.94 -11.81 18.29
N LEU A 264 -11.59 -12.55 19.19
CA LEU A 264 -13.03 -12.87 19.10
C LEU A 264 -13.96 -11.65 19.29
N GLU A 265 -13.47 -10.54 19.84
CA GLU A 265 -14.24 -9.29 19.94
C GLU A 265 -14.57 -8.67 18.57
N SER A 266 -13.84 -9.05 17.52
CA SER A 266 -13.97 -8.44 16.20
C SER A 266 -13.83 -9.40 15.01
N HIS A 267 -13.36 -10.62 15.25
CA HIS A 267 -13.09 -11.64 14.24
C HIS A 267 -13.86 -12.93 14.54
N SER A 268 -14.30 -13.61 13.48
CA SER A 268 -14.86 -14.96 13.55
C SER A 268 -13.83 -15.93 14.11
N PRO A 269 -14.24 -16.94 14.90
CA PRO A 269 -13.36 -17.99 15.38
C PRO A 269 -12.48 -18.54 14.25
N PRO A 270 -11.18 -18.80 14.51
CA PRO A 270 -10.34 -19.44 13.52
C PRO A 270 -10.92 -20.81 13.15
N GLU A 271 -11.02 -21.09 11.85
CA GLU A 271 -11.44 -22.40 11.31
C GLU A 271 -10.32 -23.44 11.39
#